data_AF-A9KS88-F1
#
_entry.id   AF-A9KS88-F1
#
_cell.length_a   1.000
_cell.length_b   1.000
_cell.length_c   1.000
_cell.angle_alpha   90.00
_cell.angle_beta   90.00
_cell.angle_gamma   90.00
#
_symmetry.space_group_name_H-M   'P 1'
#
loop_
_entity.id
_entity.type
_entity.pdbx_description
1 polymer ?
#
loop_
_entity_poly.entity_id
_entity_poly.type
_entity_poly.pdbx_seq_one_letter_code
_entity_poly.pdbx_strand_id
1 'polypeptide(L)'
;MKKVFVLFMCMFLASFFCSCSVKIRSNSKEDESAMKEDNSIDYQENNSSDNLQINQKNHLSEDKKAEPVLAQVKVYEGLYFDERYYSQVGIPDYESTFIYHAIYTSNITDTSFDFKIVEIEYSTKNEKEIIPINTAYFIEDGKRAVYYGDNQTLYFIFDDDQIDPTIGCMTISGYDLLEDTKYINNQIPGHEAG
;
A
#
# COMPACT_ATOMS: atom_id res chain seq x y z
N MET A 1 -41.48 -31.53 -1.67
CA MET A 1 -41.42 -31.44 -0.18
C MET A 1 -40.36 -32.39 0.35
N LYS A 2 -39.36 -31.86 1.08
CA LYS A 2 -38.54 -32.50 2.14
C LYS A 2 -37.35 -31.56 2.40
N LYS A 3 -37.51 -30.63 3.34
CA LYS A 3 -36.40 -29.81 3.86
C LYS A 3 -35.74 -30.62 4.98
N VAL A 4 -34.45 -30.91 4.87
CA VAL A 4 -33.66 -31.49 5.97
C VAL A 4 -32.95 -30.34 6.67
N PHE A 5 -33.44 -29.96 7.84
CA PHE A 5 -32.71 -29.08 8.74
C PHE A 5 -31.66 -29.91 9.48
N VAL A 6 -30.38 -29.62 9.26
CA VAL A 6 -29.31 -30.07 10.16
C VAL A 6 -28.97 -28.91 11.08
N LEU A 7 -29.38 -29.05 12.34
CA LEU A 7 -29.08 -28.11 13.41
C LEU A 7 -27.74 -28.54 14.03
N PHE A 8 -26.66 -27.76 13.83
CA PHE A 8 -25.40 -28.00 14.54
C PHE A 8 -25.30 -27.04 15.74
N MET A 9 -25.36 -27.62 16.94
CA MET A 9 -25.39 -26.88 18.20
C MET A 9 -23.97 -26.67 18.75
N CYS A 10 -23.79 -25.55 19.46
CA CYS A 10 -22.58 -25.13 20.16
C CYS A 10 -21.78 -26.24 20.89
N MET A 11 -20.46 -26.09 20.87
CA MET A 11 -19.65 -26.34 22.07
C MET A 11 -18.79 -25.12 22.40
N PHE A 12 -18.96 -24.62 23.62
CA PHE A 12 -18.02 -23.72 24.31
C PHE A 12 -16.78 -24.50 24.75
N LEU A 13 -15.61 -23.85 24.74
CA LEU A 13 -14.48 -24.02 25.67
C LEU A 13 -13.51 -22.84 25.41
N ALA A 14 -13.61 -21.73 26.16
CA ALA A 14 -12.96 -21.52 27.46
C ALA A 14 -11.46 -21.15 27.37
N SER A 15 -11.22 -19.84 27.22
CA SER A 15 -10.18 -19.03 27.89
C SER A 15 -8.75 -19.56 28.07
N PHE A 16 -7.78 -18.81 27.52
CA PHE A 16 -6.52 -18.52 28.21
C PHE A 16 -6.20 -17.02 28.13
N PHE A 17 -6.30 -16.34 29.28
CA PHE A 17 -5.60 -15.07 29.47
C PHE A 17 -4.14 -15.39 29.85
N CYS A 18 -3.18 -14.99 29.00
CA CYS A 18 -1.79 -14.89 29.41
C CYS A 18 -1.41 -13.41 29.47
N SER A 19 -1.57 -12.80 30.65
CA SER A 19 -1.13 -11.43 30.91
C SER A 19 0.30 -11.46 31.45
N CYS A 20 1.24 -10.97 30.67
CA CYS A 20 2.60 -10.66 31.12
C CYS A 20 2.91 -9.19 30.83
N SER A 21 2.58 -8.32 31.77
CA SER A 21 2.93 -6.90 31.73
C SER A 21 4.44 -6.72 31.76
N VAL A 22 5.05 -6.33 30.62
CA VAL A 22 6.43 -5.86 30.60
C VAL A 22 6.48 -4.44 31.17
N LYS A 23 7.35 -4.27 32.15
CA LYS A 23 7.39 -3.14 33.07
C LYS A 23 8.11 -1.94 32.44
N ILE A 24 7.38 -0.84 32.22
CA ILE A 24 7.99 0.45 31.87
C ILE A 24 8.97 0.82 33.01
N ARG A 25 10.25 0.97 32.67
CA ARG A 25 11.27 1.47 33.59
C ARG A 25 11.53 2.93 33.26
N SER A 26 10.79 3.82 33.92
CA SER A 26 11.17 5.22 34.00
C SER A 26 12.53 5.34 34.68
N ASN A 27 13.37 6.23 34.15
CA ASN A 27 14.63 6.60 34.79
C ASN A 27 14.82 8.10 34.56
N SER A 28 14.24 8.90 35.45
CA SER A 28 14.52 10.33 35.55
C SER A 28 15.92 10.54 36.13
N LYS A 29 16.68 11.45 35.53
CA LYS A 29 17.67 12.26 36.24
C LYS A 29 17.65 13.66 35.66
N GLU A 30 17.40 14.62 36.55
CA GLU A 30 17.55 16.05 36.31
C GLU A 30 19.01 16.48 36.57
N ASP A 31 19.21 17.79 36.59
CA ASP A 31 20.40 18.58 36.97
C ASP A 31 21.47 18.81 35.88
N GLU A 32 22.04 20.01 35.70
CA GLU A 32 21.58 21.41 35.90
C GLU A 32 22.60 22.32 35.15
N SER A 33 22.26 23.59 34.90
CA SER A 33 23.15 24.74 34.61
C SER A 33 23.60 24.94 33.15
N ALA A 34 23.65 26.17 32.59
CA ALA A 34 23.12 27.46 33.07
C ALA A 34 22.95 28.48 31.91
N MET A 35 21.92 29.33 32.02
CA MET A 35 21.92 30.80 31.76
C MET A 35 22.84 31.34 30.65
N LYS A 36 22.34 31.88 29.51
CA LYS A 36 22.10 33.33 29.23
C LYS A 36 21.97 33.52 27.69
N GLU A 37 21.27 34.52 27.10
CA GLU A 37 20.32 35.51 27.63
C GLU A 37 19.33 36.03 26.55
N ASP A 38 18.50 36.99 26.95
CA ASP A 38 17.38 37.69 26.31
C ASP A 38 17.78 38.74 25.25
N ASN A 39 16.99 38.90 24.17
CA ASN A 39 16.49 40.23 23.73
C ASN A 39 15.49 40.16 22.55
N SER A 40 14.42 40.93 22.69
CA SER A 40 13.45 41.27 21.65
C SER A 40 13.84 42.55 20.90
N ILE A 41 13.27 42.77 19.70
CA ILE A 41 13.14 44.01 18.88
C ILE A 41 12.91 43.53 17.43
N ASP A 42 12.11 44.14 16.55
CA ASP A 42 10.92 45.00 16.61
C ASP A 42 10.33 45.01 15.17
N TYR A 43 9.04 45.24 14.97
CA TYR A 43 8.45 45.29 13.64
C TYR A 43 8.57 46.70 13.02
N GLN A 44 9.36 46.83 11.95
CA GLN A 44 9.40 48.03 11.11
C GLN A 44 9.09 47.68 9.64
N GLU A 45 7.88 47.99 9.22
CA GLU A 45 7.46 48.06 7.82
C GLU A 45 8.08 49.30 7.17
N ASN A 46 8.75 49.15 6.02
CA ASN A 46 9.13 50.27 5.17
C ASN A 46 9.09 49.86 3.68
N ASN A 47 8.13 50.42 2.94
CA ASN A 47 8.03 50.29 1.50
C ASN A 47 9.08 51.15 0.79
N SER A 48 9.87 50.56 -0.10
CA SER A 48 10.44 51.30 -1.24
C SER A 48 10.57 50.37 -2.44
N SER A 49 9.96 50.75 -3.55
CA SER A 49 9.95 49.98 -4.79
C SER A 49 11.26 50.19 -5.56
N ASP A 50 11.94 49.10 -5.92
CA ASP A 50 12.90 49.10 -7.02
C ASP A 50 12.66 47.89 -7.93
N ASN A 51 12.57 48.15 -9.23
CA ASN A 51 12.28 47.14 -10.23
C ASN A 51 13.54 46.33 -10.56
N LEU A 52 13.54 45.05 -10.18
CA LEU A 52 14.34 44.04 -10.87
C LEU A 52 13.44 42.91 -11.36
N GLN A 53 13.26 42.85 -12.67
CA GLN A 53 12.58 41.75 -13.36
C GLN A 53 13.40 40.47 -13.21
N ILE A 54 13.18 39.73 -12.13
CA ILE A 54 13.61 38.34 -12.06
C ILE A 54 12.61 37.54 -12.89
N ASN A 55 12.99 37.28 -14.15
CA ASN A 55 12.41 36.19 -14.92
C ASN A 55 12.67 34.88 -14.15
N GLN A 56 11.73 34.51 -13.28
CA GLN A 56 11.59 33.14 -12.80
C GLN A 56 11.17 32.30 -13.99
N LYS A 57 12.17 31.95 -14.80
CA LYS A 57 12.09 30.86 -15.77
C LYS A 57 11.79 29.63 -14.92
N ASN A 58 10.52 29.22 -14.90
CA ASN A 58 10.07 28.03 -14.18
C ASN A 58 10.97 26.88 -14.61
N HIS A 59 11.90 26.53 -13.73
CA HIS A 59 12.63 25.29 -13.81
C HIS A 59 11.62 24.23 -13.37
N LEU A 60 10.81 23.76 -14.33
CA LEU A 60 10.18 22.46 -14.22
C LEU A 60 11.31 21.52 -13.81
N SER A 61 11.24 21.01 -12.60
CA SER A 61 12.01 19.85 -12.22
C SER A 61 11.62 18.76 -13.20
N GLU A 62 12.55 18.35 -14.07
CA GLU A 62 12.47 17.02 -14.63
C GLU A 62 12.46 16.08 -13.42
N ASP A 63 11.30 15.49 -13.13
CA ASP A 63 11.16 14.58 -12.01
C ASP A 63 12.13 13.43 -12.22
N LYS A 64 13.22 13.44 -11.42
CA LYS A 64 14.33 12.53 -11.63
C LYS A 64 13.86 11.11 -11.33
N LYS A 65 13.52 10.39 -12.39
CA LYS A 65 13.19 8.96 -12.36
C LYS A 65 14.24 8.23 -11.52
N ALA A 66 13.79 7.53 -10.48
CA ALA A 66 14.68 6.76 -9.62
C ALA A 66 15.37 5.65 -10.43
N GLU A 67 16.62 5.36 -10.08
CA GLU A 67 17.41 4.30 -10.71
C GLU A 67 16.94 2.94 -10.17
N PRO A 68 16.70 1.93 -11.04
CA PRO A 68 16.29 0.60 -10.59
C PRO A 68 17.34 -0.08 -9.72
N VAL A 69 16.90 -0.75 -8.65
CA VAL A 69 17.74 -1.54 -7.74
C VAL A 69 17.31 -3.02 -7.73
N LEU A 70 18.10 -3.88 -7.08
CA LEU A 70 17.72 -5.27 -6.86
C LEU A 70 16.60 -5.37 -5.81
N ALA A 71 15.57 -6.16 -6.11
CA ALA A 71 14.50 -6.47 -5.19
C ALA A 71 15.01 -7.08 -3.87
N GLN A 72 14.46 -6.62 -2.75
CA GLN A 72 14.62 -7.24 -1.42
C GLN A 72 13.34 -7.95 -0.96
N VAL A 73 12.35 -8.04 -1.84
CA VAL A 73 11.05 -8.66 -1.63
C VAL A 73 10.74 -9.60 -2.79
N LYS A 74 9.94 -10.63 -2.53
CA LYS A 74 9.48 -11.59 -3.53
C LYS A 74 8.13 -11.16 -4.08
N VAL A 75 8.10 -10.91 -5.39
CA VAL A 75 6.87 -10.71 -6.17
C VAL A 75 6.61 -11.99 -6.96
N TYR A 76 5.36 -12.44 -6.97
CA TYR A 76 4.92 -13.67 -7.63
C TYR A 76 4.10 -13.29 -8.84
N GLU A 77 4.28 -13.98 -9.96
CA GLU A 77 3.36 -13.87 -11.10
C GLU A 77 1.93 -14.29 -10.72
N GLY A 78 0.96 -13.81 -11.49
CA GLY A 78 -0.46 -14.11 -11.30
C GLY A 78 -1.24 -12.88 -10.88
N LEU A 79 -2.31 -13.11 -10.12
CA LEU A 79 -3.34 -12.11 -9.86
C LEU A 79 -3.42 -11.76 -8.37
N TYR A 80 -3.18 -10.50 -8.05
CA TYR A 80 -3.39 -9.95 -6.71
C TYR A 80 -4.78 -9.30 -6.66
N PHE A 81 -5.62 -9.83 -5.78
CA PHE A 81 -7.00 -9.38 -5.59
C PHE A 81 -7.12 -8.46 -4.38
N ASP A 82 -7.93 -7.41 -4.52
CA ASP A 82 -8.43 -6.60 -3.41
C ASP A 82 -9.01 -7.48 -2.28
N GLU A 83 -8.43 -7.40 -1.08
CA GLU A 83 -8.83 -8.25 0.06
C GLU A 83 -10.30 -8.09 0.46
N ARG A 84 -10.91 -6.94 0.14
CA ARG A 84 -12.33 -6.67 0.40
C ARG A 84 -13.23 -7.61 -0.39
N TYR A 85 -12.74 -8.25 -1.45
CA TYR A 85 -13.42 -9.37 -2.13
C TYR A 85 -13.89 -10.45 -1.15
N TYR A 86 -13.10 -10.77 -0.11
CA TYR A 86 -13.45 -11.79 0.87
C TYR A 86 -14.67 -11.42 1.73
N SER A 87 -15.01 -10.13 1.84
CA SER A 87 -16.25 -9.67 2.51
C SER A 87 -17.53 -10.03 1.73
N GLN A 88 -17.41 -10.33 0.44
CA GLN A 88 -18.53 -10.67 -0.43
C GLN A 88 -18.80 -12.18 -0.52
N VAL A 89 -17.89 -13.02 -0.02
CA VAL A 89 -18.01 -14.48 -0.07
C VAL A 89 -19.27 -14.93 0.67
N GLY A 90 -20.14 -15.63 -0.05
CA GLY A 90 -21.44 -16.10 0.46
C GLY A 90 -22.61 -15.14 0.20
N ILE A 91 -22.36 -13.92 -0.30
CA ILE A 91 -23.40 -13.08 -0.90
C ILE A 91 -23.66 -13.60 -2.33
N PRO A 92 -24.92 -13.83 -2.76
CA PRO A 92 -25.20 -14.21 -4.14
C PRO A 92 -24.75 -13.11 -5.10
N ASP A 93 -24.04 -13.48 -6.17
CA ASP A 93 -23.43 -12.52 -7.11
C ASP A 93 -24.41 -11.44 -7.62
N TYR A 94 -25.66 -11.80 -7.93
CA TYR A 94 -26.67 -10.86 -8.40
C TYR A 94 -27.18 -9.84 -7.35
N GLU A 95 -26.82 -10.01 -6.07
CA GLU A 95 -27.19 -9.11 -4.96
C GLU A 95 -26.08 -8.11 -4.62
N SER A 96 -24.84 -8.31 -5.11
CA SER A 96 -23.72 -7.43 -4.82
C SER A 96 -23.48 -6.42 -5.96
N THR A 97 -23.44 -5.14 -5.60
CA THR A 97 -22.95 -4.06 -6.47
C THR A 97 -21.48 -3.73 -6.20
N PHE A 98 -20.74 -4.65 -5.58
CA PHE A 98 -19.33 -4.43 -5.26
C PHE A 98 -18.50 -4.39 -6.54
N ILE A 99 -17.60 -3.40 -6.60
CA ILE A 99 -16.61 -3.23 -7.65
C ILE A 99 -15.26 -3.24 -6.95
N TYR A 100 -14.31 -4.01 -7.49
CA TYR A 100 -12.98 -4.16 -6.92
C TYR A 100 -11.91 -4.08 -8.00
N HIS A 101 -10.67 -3.84 -7.56
CA HIS A 101 -9.53 -3.81 -8.47
C HIS A 101 -8.72 -5.11 -8.37
N ALA A 102 -8.12 -5.51 -9.49
CA ALA A 102 -7.22 -6.66 -9.54
C ALA A 102 -5.97 -6.34 -10.36
N ILE A 103 -4.82 -6.75 -9.84
CA ILE A 103 -3.49 -6.41 -10.35
C ILE A 103 -2.91 -7.70 -10.91
N TYR A 104 -2.81 -7.80 -12.23
CA TYR A 104 -2.07 -8.88 -12.88
C TYR A 104 -0.59 -8.51 -12.85
N THR A 105 0.27 -9.47 -12.52
CA THR A 105 1.73 -9.33 -12.53
C THR A 105 2.37 -10.44 -13.36
N SER A 106 3.41 -10.09 -14.11
CA SER A 106 4.11 -10.98 -15.04
C SER A 106 5.53 -10.51 -15.29
N ASN A 107 6.36 -11.35 -15.92
CA ASN A 107 7.73 -11.00 -16.34
C ASN A 107 8.58 -10.46 -15.17
N ILE A 108 8.51 -11.11 -14.02
CA ILE A 108 9.28 -10.72 -12.83
C ILE A 108 10.78 -10.89 -13.12
N THR A 109 11.56 -9.86 -12.81
CA THR A 109 13.02 -9.86 -12.86
C THR A 109 13.60 -9.42 -11.51
N ASP A 110 14.91 -9.50 -11.35
CA ASP A 110 15.59 -9.02 -10.14
C ASP A 110 15.41 -7.50 -9.90
N THR A 111 14.98 -6.71 -10.90
CA THR A 111 14.88 -5.23 -10.81
C THR A 111 13.53 -4.66 -11.27
N SER A 112 12.60 -5.48 -11.77
CA SER A 112 11.31 -5.03 -12.30
C SER A 112 10.24 -6.12 -12.31
N PHE A 113 8.99 -5.71 -12.55
CA PHE A 113 7.91 -6.58 -13.00
C PHE A 113 6.95 -5.82 -13.91
N ASP A 114 6.29 -6.54 -14.82
CA ASP A 114 5.17 -5.99 -15.57
C ASP A 114 3.87 -6.13 -14.78
N PHE A 115 2.99 -5.14 -14.90
CA PHE A 115 1.69 -5.11 -14.25
C PHE A 115 0.58 -4.60 -15.19
N LYS A 116 -0.66 -5.03 -14.94
CA LYS A 116 -1.90 -4.49 -15.53
C LYS A 116 -2.95 -4.35 -14.42
N ILE A 117 -3.67 -3.23 -14.39
CA ILE A 117 -4.72 -2.98 -13.39
C ILE A 117 -6.08 -2.95 -14.07
N VAL A 118 -7.01 -3.75 -13.55
CA VAL A 118 -8.41 -3.79 -14.00
C VAL A 118 -9.36 -3.47 -12.85
N GLU A 119 -10.53 -2.95 -13.20
CA GLU A 119 -11.73 -2.85 -12.38
C GLU A 119 -12.63 -4.05 -12.74
N ILE A 120 -13.21 -4.71 -11.73
CA ILE A 120 -14.07 -5.90 -11.89
C ILE A 120 -15.39 -5.70 -11.17
N GLU A 121 -16.49 -5.86 -11.89
CA GLU A 121 -17.85 -5.93 -11.32
C GLU A 121 -18.06 -7.31 -10.65
N TYR A 122 -18.34 -7.35 -9.35
CA TYR A 122 -18.52 -8.63 -8.63
C TYR A 122 -19.70 -9.46 -9.15
N SER A 123 -20.79 -8.83 -9.58
CA SER A 123 -22.02 -9.52 -10.00
C SER A 123 -21.95 -10.17 -11.38
N THR A 124 -21.21 -9.55 -12.30
CA THR A 124 -21.12 -9.95 -13.72
C THR A 124 -19.78 -10.60 -14.07
N LYS A 125 -18.76 -10.36 -13.24
CA LYS A 125 -17.33 -10.59 -13.53
C LYS A 125 -16.84 -9.86 -14.80
N ASN A 126 -17.51 -8.78 -15.20
CA ASN A 126 -17.03 -7.92 -16.27
C ASN A 126 -15.73 -7.23 -15.83
N GLU A 127 -14.66 -7.37 -16.62
CA GLU A 127 -13.41 -6.66 -16.43
C GLU A 127 -13.35 -5.40 -17.31
N LYS A 128 -12.88 -4.30 -16.74
CA LYS A 128 -12.53 -3.06 -17.44
C LYS A 128 -11.08 -2.72 -17.15
N GLU A 129 -10.27 -2.58 -18.20
CA GLU A 129 -8.88 -2.13 -18.04
C GLU A 129 -8.85 -0.67 -17.57
N ILE A 130 -8.09 -0.40 -16.51
CA ILE A 130 -7.88 0.94 -15.97
C ILE A 130 -6.47 1.42 -16.31
N ILE A 131 -5.47 0.52 -16.20
CA ILE A 131 -4.09 0.77 -16.60
C ILE A 131 -3.59 -0.43 -17.43
N PRO A 132 -3.18 -0.21 -18.70
CA PRO A 132 -2.67 -1.27 -19.57
C PRO A 132 -1.34 -1.82 -19.05
N ILE A 133 -0.83 -2.88 -19.70
CA ILE A 133 0.44 -3.50 -19.34
C ILE A 133 1.57 -2.46 -19.36
N ASN A 134 2.22 -2.28 -18.22
CA ASN A 134 3.35 -1.37 -17.99
C ASN A 134 4.36 -2.04 -17.05
N THR A 135 5.59 -1.50 -16.97
CA THR A 135 6.65 -2.04 -16.10
C THR A 135 6.88 -1.17 -14.88
N ALA A 136 6.86 -1.77 -13.69
CA ALA A 136 7.29 -1.16 -12.43
C ALA A 136 8.73 -1.60 -12.11
N TYR A 137 9.53 -0.70 -11.53
CA TYR A 137 10.94 -0.94 -11.20
C TYR A 137 11.17 -0.84 -9.70
N PHE A 138 11.91 -1.77 -9.10
CA PHE A 138 12.27 -1.69 -7.68
C PHE A 138 13.21 -0.50 -7.45
N ILE A 139 13.02 0.22 -6.35
CA ILE A 139 13.75 1.45 -6.02
C ILE A 139 14.21 1.47 -4.56
N GLU A 140 15.13 2.39 -4.27
CA GLU A 140 15.65 2.66 -2.91
C GLU A 140 16.25 1.43 -2.22
N ASP A 141 15.53 0.84 -1.26
CA ASP A 141 15.93 -0.33 -0.48
C ASP A 141 15.49 -1.66 -1.13
N GLY A 142 14.83 -1.60 -2.29
CA GLY A 142 14.32 -2.77 -3.01
C GLY A 142 13.04 -3.36 -2.44
N LYS A 143 12.40 -2.72 -1.44
CA LYS A 143 11.10 -3.13 -0.88
C LYS A 143 9.90 -2.40 -1.47
N ARG A 144 10.15 -1.45 -2.37
CA ARG A 144 9.11 -0.72 -3.11
C ARG A 144 9.45 -0.72 -4.59
N ALA A 145 8.43 -0.75 -5.44
CA ALA A 145 8.58 -0.54 -6.88
C ALA A 145 7.77 0.66 -7.34
N VAL A 146 8.19 1.29 -8.42
CA VAL A 146 7.57 2.49 -8.97
C VAL A 146 7.31 2.36 -10.47
N TYR A 147 6.15 2.84 -10.90
CA TYR A 147 5.83 3.12 -12.29
C TYR A 147 5.66 4.63 -12.45
N TYR A 148 6.32 5.19 -13.47
CA TYR A 148 6.19 6.60 -13.85
C TYR A 148 5.44 6.67 -15.18
N GLY A 149 4.14 6.95 -15.14
CA GLY A 149 3.33 7.27 -16.30
C GLY A 149 3.14 8.78 -16.48
N ASP A 150 2.76 9.21 -17.67
CA ASP A 150 2.74 10.62 -18.09
C ASP A 150 1.94 11.56 -17.15
N ASN A 151 0.87 11.05 -16.54
CA ASN A 151 -0.03 11.80 -15.65
C ASN A 151 -0.07 11.26 -14.22
N GLN A 152 0.62 10.16 -13.93
CA GLN A 152 0.47 9.43 -12.66
C GLN A 152 1.71 8.57 -12.37
N THR A 153 2.22 8.70 -11.14
CA THR A 153 3.25 7.80 -10.60
C THR A 153 2.58 6.85 -9.62
N LEU A 154 2.78 5.54 -9.81
CA LEU A 154 2.29 4.51 -8.89
C LEU A 154 3.46 3.96 -8.07
N TYR A 155 3.24 3.78 -6.77
CA TYR A 155 4.15 3.07 -5.88
C TYR A 155 3.51 1.77 -5.41
N PHE A 156 4.19 0.66 -5.69
CA PHE A 156 3.86 -0.67 -5.19
C PHE A 156 4.68 -0.90 -3.93
N ILE A 157 4.00 -1.11 -2.80
CA ILE A 157 4.59 -1.22 -1.48
C ILE A 157 4.33 -2.63 -0.99
N PHE A 158 5.40 -3.34 -0.61
CA PHE A 158 5.33 -4.73 -0.17
C PHE A 158 5.52 -4.78 1.35
N ASP A 159 4.69 -5.56 2.06
CA ASP A 159 4.75 -5.68 3.51
C ASP A 159 6.10 -6.27 3.96
N ASP A 160 6.66 -5.76 5.08
CA ASP A 160 7.92 -6.26 5.67
C ASP A 160 7.83 -7.72 6.14
N ASP A 161 6.62 -8.19 6.47
CA ASP A 161 6.35 -9.52 7.02
C ASP A 161 6.33 -10.63 5.95
N GLN A 162 7.25 -10.59 4.98
CA GLN A 162 7.46 -11.65 3.97
C GLN A 162 8.11 -12.93 4.56
N ILE A 163 7.67 -13.34 5.75
CA ILE A 163 8.12 -14.55 6.46
C ILE A 163 7.73 -15.78 5.63
N ASP A 164 8.65 -16.72 5.46
CA ASP A 164 8.44 -17.89 4.60
C ASP A 164 7.52 -18.93 5.28
N PRO A 165 6.51 -19.50 4.58
CA PRO A 165 6.03 -19.19 3.22
C PRO A 165 5.48 -17.76 3.07
N THR A 166 6.07 -16.98 2.15
CA THR A 166 5.71 -15.58 1.93
C THR A 166 4.29 -15.42 1.38
N ILE A 167 3.43 -14.71 2.10
CA ILE A 167 2.15 -14.21 1.57
C ILE A 167 2.44 -13.18 0.48
N GLY A 168 1.95 -13.41 -0.74
CA GLY A 168 2.04 -12.46 -1.83
C GLY A 168 1.10 -11.29 -1.57
N CYS A 169 1.64 -10.19 -1.03
CA CYS A 169 0.84 -9.03 -0.68
C CYS A 169 1.50 -7.71 -1.09
N MET A 170 0.68 -6.76 -1.55
CA MET A 170 1.08 -5.38 -1.80
C MET A 170 -0.04 -4.38 -1.46
N THR A 171 0.34 -3.14 -1.21
CA THR A 171 -0.54 -1.97 -1.32
C THR A 171 -0.06 -1.09 -2.47
N ILE A 172 -0.94 -0.25 -3.03
CA ILE A 172 -0.60 0.65 -4.13
C ILE A 172 -0.99 2.07 -3.75
N SER A 173 -0.07 3.01 -3.91
CA SER A 173 -0.35 4.44 -3.75
C SER A 173 0.02 5.25 -4.99
N GLY A 174 -0.44 6.50 -5.04
CA GLY A 174 -0.38 7.39 -6.19
C GLY A 174 -1.64 7.37 -7.07
N TYR A 175 -2.69 6.63 -6.66
CA TYR A 175 -3.97 6.62 -7.36
C TYR A 175 -5.14 6.33 -6.42
N ASP A 176 -6.02 7.33 -6.22
CA ASP A 176 -7.19 7.34 -5.33
C ASP A 176 -8.08 6.08 -5.38
N LEU A 177 -8.16 5.37 -6.52
CA LEU A 177 -8.96 4.14 -6.65
C LEU A 177 -8.32 2.90 -6.00
N LEU A 178 -7.02 2.97 -5.71
CA LEU A 178 -6.18 1.86 -5.23
C LEU A 178 -5.62 2.11 -3.81
N GLU A 179 -5.66 3.35 -3.33
CA GLU A 179 -5.27 3.72 -1.97
C GLU A 179 -6.02 2.92 -0.90
N ASP A 180 -5.42 2.81 0.29
CA ASP A 180 -5.95 2.12 1.47
C ASP A 180 -6.42 0.67 1.20
N THR A 181 -5.98 0.06 0.10
CA THR A 181 -6.42 -1.27 -0.36
C THR A 181 -5.25 -2.25 -0.37
N LYS A 182 -5.45 -3.40 0.27
CA LYS A 182 -4.50 -4.51 0.30
C LYS A 182 -4.82 -5.51 -0.81
N TYR A 183 -3.81 -5.87 -1.60
CA TYR A 183 -3.93 -6.77 -2.74
C TYR A 183 -3.16 -8.06 -2.48
N ILE A 184 -3.85 -9.20 -2.56
CA ILE A 184 -3.34 -10.52 -2.12
C ILE A 184 -3.35 -11.51 -3.29
N ASN A 185 -2.22 -12.18 -3.52
CA ASN A 185 -2.08 -13.30 -4.45
C ASN A 185 -2.11 -14.63 -3.68
N ASN A 186 -3.26 -15.31 -3.72
CA ASN A 186 -3.48 -16.61 -3.08
C ASN A 186 -3.23 -17.81 -4.02
N GLN A 187 -2.58 -17.59 -5.17
CA GLN A 187 -2.18 -18.64 -6.13
C GLN A 187 -0.76 -19.16 -5.87
N ILE A 188 -0.14 -18.75 -4.76
CA ILE A 188 1.21 -19.16 -4.35
C ILE A 188 1.14 -20.61 -3.82
N PRO A 189 1.91 -21.56 -4.38
CA PRO A 189 1.88 -22.95 -3.95
C PRO A 189 2.16 -23.12 -2.46
N GLY A 190 1.30 -23.89 -1.78
CA GLY A 190 1.33 -24.06 -0.32
C GLY A 190 0.60 -22.95 0.47
N HIS A 191 0.06 -21.94 -0.21
CA HIS A 191 -0.72 -20.82 0.33
C HIS A 191 -2.11 -20.68 -0.33
N GLU A 192 -2.57 -21.76 -0.94
CA GLU A 192 -3.90 -21.90 -1.53
C GLU A 192 -4.98 -21.79 -0.44
N ALA A 193 -5.65 -20.64 -0.37
CA ALA A 193 -6.87 -20.49 0.40
C ALA A 193 -8.02 -21.19 -0.35
N GLY A 194 -8.60 -22.22 0.29
CA GLY A 194 -9.70 -23.04 -0.25
C GLY A 194 -11.10 -22.52 0.07
#